data_AF-A0A238VMQ4-F1
#
_entry.id   AF-A0A238VMQ4-F1
#
_cell.length_a   1.000
_cell.length_b   1.000
_cell.length_c   1.000
_cell.angle_alpha   90.00
_cell.angle_beta   90.00
_cell.angle_gamma   90.00
#
_symmetry.space_group_name_H-M   'P 1'
#
loop_
_entity.id
_entity.type
_entity.pdbx_description
1 polymer ?
#
loop_
_entity_poly.entity_id
_entity_poly.type
_entity_poly.pdbx_seq_one_letter_code
_entity_poly.pdbx_strand_id
1 'polypeptide(L)'
;MEENGSRTINWSINLTTADYNADFTSATNGTFQIVVADANGTVVLDRNLIGGTEPDTIDCVTSAEELGIWTVTITLTSFNADGSYSLSEGD
;
A
#
# COMPACT_ATOMS: atom_id res chain seq x y z
N MET A 1 -8.89 9.49 16.40
CA MET A 1 -9.88 8.39 16.49
C MET A 1 -9.14 7.14 16.02
N GLU A 2 -9.44 5.97 16.57
CA GLU A 2 -8.86 4.73 16.04
C GLU A 2 -9.56 4.42 14.71
N GLU A 3 -8.80 4.40 13.62
CA GLU A 3 -9.33 4.08 12.30
C GLU A 3 -9.29 2.57 12.07
N ASN A 4 -10.46 2.00 11.78
CA ASN A 4 -10.61 0.63 11.33
C ASN A 4 -11.35 0.66 10.00
N GLY A 5 -10.77 0.07 8.97
CA GLY A 5 -11.40 0.08 7.66
C GLY A 5 -10.55 -0.59 6.60
N SER A 6 -11.21 -0.98 5.52
CA SER A 6 -10.55 -1.45 4.32
C SER A 6 -11.10 -0.69 3.13
N ARG A 7 -10.22 -0.30 2.22
CA ARG A 7 -10.57 0.35 0.96
C ARG A 7 -9.82 -0.33 -0.17
N THR A 8 -10.56 -0.69 -1.20
CA THR A 8 -9.99 -1.16 -2.47
C THR A 8 -10.17 -0.08 -3.53
N ILE A 9 -9.11 0.13 -4.32
CA ILE A 9 -9.07 1.05 -5.45
C ILE A 9 -8.73 0.23 -6.68
N ASN A 10 -9.49 0.43 -7.75
CA ASN A 10 -9.15 -0.07 -9.08
C ASN A 10 -8.30 1.01 -9.77
N TRP A 11 -7.12 0.62 -10.20
CA TRP A 11 -6.15 1.53 -10.78
C TRP A 11 -5.75 1.05 -12.17
N SER A 12 -6.07 1.85 -13.19
CA SER A 12 -5.62 1.57 -14.55
C SER A 12 -4.15 1.93 -14.67
N ILE A 13 -3.31 0.91 -14.87
CA ILE A 13 -1.88 1.05 -15.10
C ILE A 13 -1.56 0.88 -16.59
N ASN A 14 -0.69 1.74 -17.11
CA ASN A 14 -0.20 1.72 -18.49
C ASN A 14 1.23 1.19 -18.60
N LEU A 15 1.89 0.98 -17.45
CA LEU A 15 3.22 0.42 -17.31
C LEU A 15 3.15 -0.86 -16.47
N THR A 16 4.15 -1.73 -16.62
CA THR A 16 4.24 -2.98 -15.85
C THR A 16 4.86 -2.79 -14.47
N THR A 17 5.22 -1.57 -14.11
CA THR A 17 5.85 -1.21 -12.83
C THR A 17 5.05 -0.13 -12.11
N ALA A 18 5.09 -0.16 -10.78
CA ALA A 18 4.47 0.86 -9.94
C ALA A 18 5.32 1.14 -8.70
N ASP A 19 5.45 2.43 -8.39
CA ASP A 19 6.18 2.92 -7.22
C ASP A 19 5.21 3.14 -6.06
N TYR A 20 5.52 2.52 -4.93
CA TYR A 20 4.75 2.61 -3.70
C TYR A 20 5.60 3.23 -2.62
N ASN A 21 5.11 4.36 -2.10
CA ASN A 21 5.72 5.04 -0.97
C ASN A 21 4.69 5.22 0.14
N ALA A 22 5.03 4.84 1.36
CA ALA A 22 4.23 5.11 2.53
C ALA A 22 5.15 5.50 3.68
N ASP A 23 4.80 6.54 4.42
CA ASP A 23 5.54 6.99 5.59
C ASP A 23 4.57 7.26 6.74
N PHE A 24 4.84 6.67 7.90
CA PHE A 24 4.05 6.87 9.11
C PHE A 24 4.89 7.52 10.19
N THR A 25 4.58 8.77 10.51
CA THR A 25 5.41 9.60 11.39
C THR A 25 5.06 9.44 12.88
N SER A 26 3.87 8.91 13.21
CA SER A 26 3.36 8.91 14.60
C SER A 26 2.60 7.65 15.00
N ALA A 27 2.84 6.52 14.32
CA ALA A 27 2.15 5.29 14.66
C ALA A 27 2.71 4.78 16.01
N THR A 28 1.91 4.83 17.08
CA THR A 28 2.28 4.21 18.37
C THR A 28 1.74 2.79 18.47
N ASN A 29 0.52 2.57 17.94
CA ASN A 29 -0.17 1.28 17.90
C ASN A 29 -0.97 1.13 16.58
N GLY A 30 -1.36 -0.10 16.26
CA GLY A 30 -2.20 -0.44 15.10
C GLY A 30 -1.40 -0.98 13.91
N THR A 31 -2.10 -1.38 12.86
CA THR A 31 -1.49 -1.92 11.64
C THR A 31 -2.02 -1.23 10.39
N PHE A 32 -1.12 -0.96 9.46
CA PHE A 32 -1.41 -0.56 8.09
C PHE A 32 -0.95 -1.68 7.17
N GLN A 33 -1.86 -2.24 6.39
CA GLN A 33 -1.52 -3.18 5.32
C GLN A 33 -1.87 -2.58 3.96
N ILE A 34 -0.96 -2.74 3.01
CA ILE A 34 -1.22 -2.49 1.59
C ILE A 34 -0.97 -3.77 0.80
N VAL A 35 -1.94 -4.13 -0.02
CA VAL A 35 -1.86 -5.25 -0.95
C VAL A 35 -2.14 -4.75 -2.36
N VAL A 36 -1.28 -5.09 -3.30
CA VAL A 36 -1.39 -4.73 -4.71
C VAL A 36 -1.45 -6.01 -5.51
N ALA A 37 -2.49 -6.15 -6.33
CA ALA A 37 -2.59 -7.23 -7.30
C ALA A 37 -2.69 -6.68 -8.72
N ASP A 38 -2.00 -7.36 -9.63
CA ASP A 38 -1.99 -7.04 -11.06
C ASP A 38 -3.36 -7.32 -11.73
N ALA A 39 -3.43 -7.09 -13.05
CA ALA A 39 -4.66 -7.29 -13.82
C ALA A 39 -5.15 -8.76 -13.86
N ASN A 40 -4.28 -9.73 -13.57
CA ASN A 40 -4.62 -11.15 -13.47
C ASN A 40 -5.01 -11.55 -12.03
N GLY A 41 -4.91 -10.63 -11.07
CA GLY A 41 -5.13 -10.89 -9.65
C GLY A 41 -3.92 -11.45 -8.92
N THR A 42 -2.73 -11.43 -9.53
CA THR A 42 -1.48 -11.85 -8.88
C THR A 42 -1.01 -10.76 -7.92
N VAL A 43 -0.79 -11.10 -6.66
CA VAL A 43 -0.27 -10.15 -5.67
C VAL A 43 1.20 -9.84 -5.97
N VAL A 44 1.49 -8.58 -6.29
CA VAL A 44 2.83 -8.06 -6.60
C VAL A 44 3.41 -7.23 -5.46
N LEU A 45 2.58 -6.83 -4.48
CA LEU A 45 3.01 -6.23 -3.23
C LEU A 45 2.08 -6.67 -2.09
N ASP A 46 2.65 -7.09 -0.98
CA ASP A 46 1.95 -7.27 0.30
C ASP A 46 2.87 -6.79 1.41
N ARG A 47 2.54 -5.63 2.01
CA ARG A 47 3.37 -5.00 3.04
C ARG A 47 2.50 -4.57 4.20
N ASN A 48 3.00 -4.84 5.40
CA ASN A 48 2.39 -4.46 6.65
C ASN A 48 3.35 -3.59 7.47
N LEU A 49 2.86 -2.47 7.98
CA LEU A 49 3.55 -1.60 8.93
C LEU A 49 2.83 -1.65 10.27
N ILE A 50 3.60 -1.80 11.34
CA ILE A 50 3.10 -1.94 12.71
C ILE A 50 3.51 -0.70 13.49
N GLY A 51 2.54 0.01 14.06
CA GLY A 51 2.82 1.18 14.87
C GLY A 51 3.76 0.86 16.04
N GLY A 52 4.63 1.81 16.36
CA GLY A 52 5.62 1.74 17.44
C GLY A 52 6.83 0.86 17.12
N THR A 53 6.94 0.38 15.86
CA THR A 53 8.02 -0.51 15.41
C THR A 53 8.61 -0.01 14.10
N GLU A 54 9.94 0.06 14.02
CA GLU A 54 10.64 0.36 12.78
C GLU A 54 10.83 -0.91 11.91
N PRO A 55 10.83 -0.78 10.57
CA PRO A 55 10.62 0.46 9.81
C PRO A 55 9.13 0.85 9.78
N ASP A 56 8.88 2.16 9.83
CA ASP A 56 7.57 2.80 9.68
C ASP A 56 7.37 3.42 8.29
N THR A 57 8.31 3.16 7.37
CA THR A 57 8.29 3.58 5.97
C THR A 57 8.32 2.38 5.01
N ILE A 58 7.59 2.46 3.91
CA ILE A 58 7.72 1.62 2.71
C ILE A 58 8.19 2.51 1.56
N ASP A 59 9.24 2.07 0.87
CA ASP A 59 9.67 2.60 -0.43
C ASP A 59 9.99 1.37 -1.30
N CYS A 60 9.20 1.14 -2.35
CA CYS A 60 9.33 -0.05 -3.17
C CYS A 60 8.81 0.16 -4.60
N VAL A 61 9.50 -0.46 -5.55
CA VAL A 61 9.07 -0.61 -6.94
C VAL A 61 8.50 -2.01 -7.12
N THR A 62 7.25 -2.10 -7.56
CA THR A 62 6.64 -3.36 -7.98
C THR A 62 6.87 -3.58 -9.47
N SER A 63 6.92 -4.85 -9.88
CA SER A 63 6.84 -5.24 -11.28
C SER A 63 5.81 -6.35 -11.44
N ALA A 64 5.01 -6.26 -12.49
CA ALA A 64 4.11 -7.30 -12.92
C ALA A 64 4.38 -7.65 -14.39
N GLU A 65 3.70 -8.69 -14.87
CA GLU A 65 3.83 -9.14 -16.25
C GLU A 65 2.69 -8.60 -17.14
N GLU A 66 1.64 -8.02 -16.55
CA GLU A 66 0.40 -7.67 -17.26
C GLU A 66 -0.05 -6.22 -17.01
N LEU A 67 -0.38 -5.52 -18.10
CA LEU A 67 -0.98 -4.20 -18.09
C LEU A 67 -2.49 -4.29 -17.82
N GLY A 68 -3.10 -3.22 -17.32
CA GLY A 68 -4.56 -3.16 -17.18
C GLY A 68 -5.01 -2.63 -15.83
N ILE A 69 -6.14 -3.14 -15.33
CA ILE A 69 -6.71 -2.67 -14.07
C ILE A 69 -6.12 -3.47 -12.93
N TRP A 70 -5.24 -2.84 -12.17
CA TRP A 70 -4.71 -3.38 -10.93
C TRP A 70 -5.64 -3.05 -9.77
N THR A 71 -5.54 -3.83 -8.70
CA THR A 71 -6.29 -3.59 -7.47
C THR A 71 -5.34 -3.26 -6.34
N VAL A 72 -5.64 -2.19 -5.62
CA VAL A 72 -4.88 -1.75 -4.45
C VAL A 72 -5.82 -1.76 -3.27
N THR A 73 -5.53 -2.62 -2.30
CA THR A 73 -6.31 -2.76 -1.07
C THR A 73 -5.48 -2.26 0.10
N ILE A 74 -6.01 -1.25 0.80
CA ILE A 74 -5.43 -0.70 2.01
C ILE A 74 -6.33 -1.10 3.18
N THR A 75 -5.74 -1.66 4.23
CA THR A 75 -6.44 -2.07 5.44
C THR A 75 -5.79 -1.43 6.67
N LEU A 76 -6.61 -0.76 7.48
CA LEU A 76 -6.25 -0.15 8.75
C LEU A 76 -6.91 -0.94 9.88
N THR A 77 -6.13 -1.32 10.89
CA THR A 77 -6.65 -1.94 12.13
C THR A 77 -6.13 -1.20 13.34
N SER A 78 -7.04 -0.66 14.15
CA SER A 78 -6.75 0.16 15.34
C SER A 78 -5.67 1.21 15.05
N PHE A 79 -5.67 1.76 13.83
CA PHE A 79 -4.59 2.60 13.36
C PHE A 79 -4.77 4.00 13.92
N ASN A 80 -3.77 4.48 14.66
CA ASN A 80 -3.74 5.83 15.21
C ASN A 80 -2.36 6.41 14.94
N ALA A 81 -2.20 6.91 13.72
CA ALA A 81 -0.97 7.53 13.25
C ALA A 81 -1.31 8.68 12.30
N ASP A 82 -0.42 9.66 12.26
CA ASP A 82 -0.31 10.59 11.16
C ASP A 82 0.69 10.03 10.15
N GLY A 83 0.43 10.24 8.87
CA GLY A 83 1.31 9.80 7.81
C GLY A 83 0.80 10.12 6.42
N SER A 84 1.58 9.73 5.42
CA SER A 84 1.25 9.92 4.02
C SER A 84 1.55 8.65 3.24
N TYR A 85 0.79 8.42 2.17
CA TYR A 85 1.12 7.42 1.19
C TYR A 85 0.93 8.00 -0.20
N SER A 86 1.74 7.54 -1.14
CA SER A 86 1.61 7.82 -2.55
C SER A 86 1.78 6.55 -3.37
N LEU A 87 1.08 6.55 -4.49
CA LEU A 87 1.13 5.50 -5.48
C LEU A 87 1.21 6.16 -6.86
N SER A 88 2.23 5.80 -7.63
CA SER A 88 2.41 6.22 -9.02
C SER A 88 2.78 5.04 -9.90
N GLU A 89 2.49 5.17 -11.20
CA GLU A 89 3.10 4.30 -12.20
C GLU A 89 4.62 4.46 -12.07
N GLY A 90 5.38 3.38 -12.31
CA GLY A 90 6.83 3.46 -12.35
C GLY A 90 7.32 4.28 -13.54
N ASP A 91 8.63 4.48 -13.65
CA ASP A 91 9.27 5.11 -14.81
C ASP A 91 9.55 4.13 -15.96
#